data_AF-A0A6F8PR29-F1
#
_entry.id   AF-A0A6F8PR29-F1
#
_cell.length_a   1.000
_cell.length_b   1.000
_cell.length_c   1.000
_cell.angle_alpha   90.00
_cell.angle_beta   90.00
_cell.angle_gamma   90.00
#
_symmetry.space_group_name_H-M   'P 1'
#
loop_
_entity.id
_entity.type
_entity.pdbx_description
1 polymer ?
#
loop_
_entity_poly.entity_id
_entity_poly.type
_entity_poly.pdbx_seq_one_letter_code
_entity_poly.pdbx_strand_id
1 'polypeptide(L)' 'MTTLNSTEARSNLYGLIAQVNESHEPVTITGKTGNAILISEDDWSAINDTLTLLNIKGMRESIVEGMQTPLDECSKELDW' A
#
# COMPACT_ATOMS: atom_id res chain seq x y z
N MET A 1 1.66 -7.38 -11.87
CA MET A 1 3.09 -7.36 -11.48
C MET A 1 4.00 -7.41 -12.72
N THR A 2 4.59 -6.27 -13.04
CA THR A 2 5.52 -6.10 -14.17
C THR A 2 6.95 -6.31 -13.69
N THR A 3 7.78 -7.02 -14.46
CA THR A 3 9.19 -7.27 -14.13
C THR A 3 10.08 -6.76 -15.25
N LEU A 4 11.08 -5.96 -14.90
CA LEU A 4 12.00 -5.30 -15.82
C LEU A 4 13.44 -5.52 -15.36
N ASN A 5 14.41 -5.41 -16.26
CA ASN A 5 15.81 -5.33 -15.84
C ASN A 5 16.20 -3.89 -15.47
N SER A 6 17.30 -3.74 -14.74
CA SER A 6 17.78 -2.44 -14.26
C SER A 6 18.10 -1.43 -15.38
N THR A 7 18.44 -1.90 -16.58
CA THR A 7 18.71 -1.03 -17.74
C THR A 7 17.41 -0.46 -18.30
N GLU A 8 16.38 -1.30 -18.47
CA GLU A 8 15.04 -0.89 -18.90
C GLU A 8 14.43 0.07 -17.88
N ALA A 9 14.49 -0.28 -16.59
CA ALA A 9 13.99 0.57 -15.52
C ALA A 9 14.66 1.94 -15.49
N ARG A 10 15.99 2.00 -15.69
CA ARG A 10 16.71 3.27 -15.77
C ARG A 10 16.27 4.11 -16.96
N SER A 11 16.03 3.50 -18.13
CA SER A 11 15.63 4.22 -19.34
C SER A 11 14.23 4.84 -19.25
N ASN A 12 13.36 4.32 -18.38
CA ASN A 12 11.96 4.76 -18.25
C ASN A 12 11.56 5.08 -16.79
N LEU A 13 12.50 5.51 -15.95
CA LEU A 13 12.23 5.67 -14.51
C LEU A 13 11.05 6.62 -14.23
N TYR A 14 10.96 7.74 -14.96
CA TYR A 14 9.84 8.69 -14.81
C TYR A 14 8.49 8.07 -15.16
N GLY A 15 8.42 7.29 -16.24
CA GLY A 15 7.19 6.60 -16.63
C GLY A 15 6.79 5.53 -15.63
N LEU A 16 7.78 4.82 -15.06
CA LEU A 16 7.52 3.83 -14.02
C LEU A 16 7.03 4.47 -12.71
N ILE A 17 7.57 5.62 -12.32
CA ILE A 17 7.06 6.37 -11.16
C ILE A 17 5.60 6.78 -11.40
N ALA A 18 5.28 7.36 -12.55
CA ALA A 18 3.89 7.71 -12.87
C ALA A 18 2.97 6.48 -12.86
N GLN A 19 3.41 5.38 -13.47
CA GLN A 19 2.67 4.13 -13.52
C GLN A 19 2.35 3.61 -12.11
N VAL A 20 3.33 3.48 -11.21
CA VAL A 20 3.07 2.91 -9.88
C VAL A 20 2.15 3.79 -9.03
N ASN A 21 2.21 5.12 -9.20
CA ASN A 21 1.32 6.05 -8.49
C ASN A 21 -0.12 6.04 -9.06
N GLU A 22 -0.29 5.80 -10.36
CA GLU A 22 -1.63 5.77 -10.97
C GLU A 22 -2.30 4.39 -10.79
N SER A 23 -1.55 3.31 -10.97
CA SER A 23 -2.11 1.96 -10.98
C SER A 23 -2.09 1.28 -9.62
N HIS A 24 -1.33 1.78 -8.65
CA HIS A 24 -1.09 1.12 -7.35
C HIS A 24 -0.60 -0.33 -7.50
N GLU A 25 0.18 -0.59 -8.55
CA GLU A 25 0.71 -1.93 -8.85
C GLU A 25 2.25 -1.91 -8.76
N PRO A 26 2.86 -2.79 -7.96
CA PRO A 26 4.31 -2.85 -7.80
C PRO A 26 5.00 -3.32 -9.08
N VAL A 27 6.18 -2.73 -9.34
CA VAL A 27 7.09 -3.15 -10.41
C VAL A 27 8.34 -3.78 -9.80
N THR A 28 8.73 -4.95 -10.30
CA THR A 28 9.99 -5.60 -9.91
C THR A 28 11.11 -5.19 -10.85
N ILE A 29 12.21 -4.69 -10.30
CA ILE A 29 13.42 -4.34 -11.02
C ILE A 29 14.48 -5.38 -10.70
N THR A 30 14.93 -6.11 -11.71
CA THR A 30 15.97 -7.15 -11.60
C THR A 30 17.35 -6.58 -11.90
N GLY A 31 18.33 -6.91 -11.06
CA GLY A 31 19.71 -6.48 -11.19
C GLY A 31 20.69 -7.64 -11.04
N LYS A 32 21.96 -7.41 -11.39
CA LYS A 32 23.02 -8.44 -11.28
C LYS A 32 23.31 -8.85 -9.83
N THR A 33 23.12 -7.93 -8.88
CA THR A 33 23.43 -8.11 -7.46
C THR A 33 22.20 -8.34 -6.59
N GLY A 34 21.01 -8.33 -7.19
CA GLY A 34 19.74 -8.47 -6.47
C GLY A 34 18.59 -7.75 -7.18
N ASN A 35 17.39 -7.92 -6.63
CA ASN A 35 16.15 -7.32 -7.13
C ASN A 35 15.67 -6.24 -6.16
N ALA A 36 14.92 -5.28 -6.69
CA ALA A 36 14.22 -4.25 -5.93
C ALA A 36 12.76 -4.17 -6.39
N ILE A 37 11.89 -3.64 -5.54
CA ILE A 37 10.51 -3.34 -5.88
C ILE A 37 10.34 -1.82 -5.90
N LEU A 38 9.75 -1.30 -6.97
CA LEU A 38 9.24 0.07 -7.03
C LEU A 38 7.75 0.04 -6.72
N ILE A 39 7.35 0.84 -5.75
CA ILE A 39 5.96 1.06 -5.31
C ILE A 39 5.71 2.56 -5.21
N SER A 40 4.44 2.98 -5.22
CA SER A 40 4.08 4.36 -4.91
C SER A 40 4.42 4.69 -3.45
N GLU A 41 4.61 5.97 -3.16
CA GLU A 41 4.87 6.42 -1.79
C GLU A 41 3.62 6.26 -0.91
N ASP A 42 2.44 6.54 -1.45
CA ASP A 42 1.16 6.32 -0.79
C ASP A 42 0.97 4.85 -0.38
N ASP A 43 1.26 3.89 -1.27
CA ASP A 43 1.13 2.46 -0.95
C ASP A 43 2.16 2.04 0.10
N TRP A 44 3.38 2.57 0.04
CA TRP A 44 4.40 2.30 1.06
C TRP A 44 3.97 2.80 2.43
N SER A 45 3.43 4.02 2.51
CA SER A 45 2.91 4.59 3.75
C SER A 45 1.74 3.75 4.27
N ALA A 46 0.77 3.40 3.42
CA ALA A 46 -0.38 2.60 3.79
C ALA A 46 0.01 1.21 4.34
N ILE A 47 1.03 0.57 3.74
CA ILE A 47 1.59 -0.70 4.25
C ILE A 47 2.15 -0.50 5.66
N ASN A 48 2.96 0.55 5.87
CA ASN A 48 3.58 0.81 7.16
C ASN A 48 2.55 1.17 8.25
N ASP A 49 1.53 1.95 7.90
CA ASP A 49 0.43 2.30 8.80
C ASP A 49 -0.39 1.06 9.18
N THR A 50 -0.69 0.21 8.20
CA THR A 50 -1.37 -1.06 8.44
C THR A 50 -0.55 -1.94 9.39
N LEU A 51 0.75 -2.10 9.15
CA LEU A 51 1.63 -2.86 10.04
C LEU A 51 1.66 -2.27 11.45
N THR A 52 1.62 -0.94 11.57
CA THR A 52 1.56 -0.24 12.86
C THR A 52 0.26 -0.55 13.60
N LEU A 53 -0.89 -0.46 12.92
CA LEU A 53 -2.19 -0.80 13.51
C LEU A 53 -2.26 -2.26 13.93
N LEU A 54 -1.74 -3.18 13.12
CA LEU A 54 -1.72 -4.62 13.43
C LEU A 54 -0.85 -4.96 14.66
N ASN A 55 0.12 -4.12 15.01
CA ASN A 55 0.92 -4.28 16.22
C ASN A 55 0.16 -3.89 17.50
N ILE A 56 -0.96 -3.16 17.38
CA ILE A 56 -1.80 -2.80 18.53
C ILE A 56 -2.76 -3.97 18.81
N LYS A 57 -2.63 -4.58 19.99
CA LYS A 57 -3.46 -5.72 20.40
C LYS A 57 -4.95 -5.37 20.31
N GLY A 58 -5.72 -6.18 19.59
CA GLY A 58 -7.18 -6.00 19.42
C GLY A 58 -7.59 -4.99 18.36
N MET A 59 -6.64 -4.23 17.79
CA MET A 59 -6.94 -3.18 16.83
C MET A 59 -7.47 -3.73 15.51
N ARG A 60 -6.87 -4.83 15.01
CA ARG A 60 -7.34 -5.50 13.80
C ARG A 60 -8.80 -5.93 13.94
N GLU A 61 -9.11 -6.60 15.04
CA GLU A 61 -10.44 -7.12 15.32
C GLU A 61 -11.46 -5.98 15.43
N SER A 62 -11.11 -4.91 16.15
CA SER A 62 -11.94 -3.71 16.29
C SER A 62 -12.23 -3.02 14.94
N ILE A 63 -11.24 -2.91 14.06
CA ILE A 63 -11.42 -2.33 12.71
C ILE A 63 -12.34 -3.21 11.87
N VAL A 64 -12.13 -4.54 11.88
CA VAL A 64 -12.94 -5.48 11.09
C VAL A 64 -14.39 -5.50 11.59
N GLU A 65 -14.61 -5.47 12.90
CA GLU A 65 -15.94 -5.35 13.50
C GLU A 65 -16.62 -4.06 13.03
N GLY A 66 -15.94 -2.91 13.15
CA GLY A 66 -16.48 -1.62 12.70
C GLY A 66 -16.79 -1.55 11.20
N MET A 67 -16.00 -2.21 10.35
CA MET A 67 -16.28 -2.31 8.91
C MET A 67 -17.51 -3.18 8.58
N GLN A 68 -17.86 -4.11 9.47
CA GLN A 68 -19.02 -4.99 9.32
C GLN A 68 -20.29 -4.41 9.95
N THR A 69 -20.16 -3.40 10.82
CA THR A 69 -21.28 -2.70 11.44
C THR A 69 -22.16 -2.03 10.37
N PRO A 70 -23.46 -2.35 10.30
CA PRO A 70 -24.41 -1.66 9.44
C PRO A 70 -24.48 -0.16 9.74
N LEU A 71 -24.72 0.66 8.71
CA LEU A 71 -24.75 2.13 8.84
C LEU A 71 -25.86 2.63 9.79
N ASP A 72 -26.96 1.87 9.94
CA ASP A 72 -28.05 2.19 10.85
C ASP A 72 -27.71 1.93 12.33
N GLU A 73 -26.71 1.11 12.60
CA GLU A 73 -26.15 0.85 13.93
C GLU A 73 -25.00 1.81 14.28
N CYS A 74 -24.45 2.55 13.31
CA CYS A 74 -23.46 3.58 13.57
C CYS A 74 -24.06 4.73 14.39
N SER A 75 -23.27 5.28 15.32
CA SER A 75 -23.69 6.47 16.07
C SER A 75 -24.00 7.64 15.12
N LYS A 76 -25.10 8.34 15.40
CA LYS A 76 -25.52 9.54 14.66
C LYS A 76 -25.07 10.84 15.33
N GLU A 77 -24.54 10.73 16.54
CA GLU A 77 -24.08 11.85 17.34
C GLU A 77 -22.67 11.55 17.85
N LEU A 78 -21.86 12.60 17.99
CA LEU A 78 -20.56 12.48 18.65
C LEU A 78 -20.80 12.53 20.15
N ASP A 79 -20.20 11.59 20.89
CA ASP A 79 -20.31 11.53 22.36
C ASP A 79 -19.50 12.63 23.08
N TRP A 80 -18.90 13.58 22.34
CA TRP A 80 -18.02 14.63 22.84
C TRP A 80 -18.42 16.02 22.33
#